data_AF-A0A2P4NJZ2-F1
#
_entry.id   AF-A0A2P4NJZ2-F1
#
_cell.length_a   1.000
_cell.length_b   1.000
_cell.length_c   1.000
_cell.angle_alpha   90.00
_cell.angle_beta   90.00
_cell.angle_gamma   90.00
#
_symmetry.space_group_name_H-M   'P 1'
#
loop_
_entity.id
_entity.type
_entity.pdbx_description
1 polymer ?
#
loop_
_entity_poly.entity_id
_entity_poly.type
_entity_poly.pdbx_seq_one_letter_code
_entity_poly.pdbx_strand_id
1 'polypeptide(L)'
;MEVATIAHAKILLLYMQHFVRRFVGFKTMSTVTISNNHQEMKLTDPDVFAPGEMNNPLNPTITPGQTPNSSKFVSKLGRFTSQGMISYKIIGQTGPNWDPLYLIVTWKVSKINSWGKFNMY
;
A
#
# COMPACT_ATOMS: atom_id res chain seq x y z
N MET A 1 37.40 -32.43 5.69
CA MET A 1 36.23 -31.87 6.43
C MET A 1 35.74 -30.55 5.82
N GLU A 2 36.60 -29.68 5.29
CA GLU A 2 36.21 -28.38 4.69
C GLU A 2 35.32 -28.48 3.42
N VAL A 3 35.53 -29.51 2.58
CA VAL A 3 34.76 -29.68 1.33
C VAL A 3 33.28 -29.96 1.61
N ALA A 4 32.98 -30.72 2.67
CA ALA A 4 31.62 -31.01 3.08
C ALA A 4 30.92 -29.73 3.54
N THR A 5 31.55 -28.89 4.37
CA THR A 5 30.99 -27.62 4.84
C THR A 5 30.70 -26.63 3.71
N ILE A 6 31.56 -26.55 2.68
CA ILE A 6 31.35 -25.67 1.52
C ILE A 6 30.18 -26.16 0.65
N ALA A 7 30.03 -27.47 0.47
CA ALA A 7 28.90 -28.05 -0.27
C ALA A 7 27.56 -27.79 0.45
N HIS A 8 27.51 -27.96 1.78
CA HIS A 8 26.32 -27.67 2.58
C HIS A 8 25.94 -26.19 2.55
N ALA A 9 26.91 -25.27 2.63
CA ALA A 9 26.67 -23.83 2.54
C ALA A 9 26.11 -23.40 1.17
N LYS A 10 26.62 -23.99 0.08
CA LYS A 10 26.11 -23.73 -1.29
C LYS A 10 24.67 -24.21 -1.44
N ILE A 11 24.34 -25.38 -0.89
CA ILE A 11 22.97 -25.93 -0.92
C ILE A 11 22.02 -25.02 -0.13
N LEU A 12 22.40 -24.59 1.08
CA LEU A 12 21.60 -23.67 1.90
C LEU A 12 21.33 -22.34 1.18
N LEU A 13 22.34 -21.77 0.52
CA LEU A 13 22.20 -20.55 -0.26
C LEU A 13 21.23 -20.73 -1.44
N LEU A 14 21.32 -21.86 -2.16
CA LEU A 14 20.38 -22.21 -3.24
C LEU A 14 18.93 -22.32 -2.73
N TYR A 15 18.71 -22.97 -1.58
CA TYR A 15 17.39 -23.07 -0.97
C TYR A 15 16.86 -21.69 -0.55
N MET A 16 17.69 -20.83 0.05
CA MET A 16 17.33 -19.46 0.39
C MET A 16 16.98 -18.64 -0.86
N GLN A 17 17.75 -18.77 -1.94
CA GLN A 17 17.46 -18.11 -3.22
C GLN A 17 16.14 -18.57 -3.84
N HIS A 18 15.86 -19.88 -3.82
CA HIS A 18 14.58 -20.42 -4.27
C HIS A 18 13.40 -19.98 -3.40
N PHE A 19 13.60 -19.93 -2.08
CA PHE A 19 12.62 -19.44 -1.12
C PHE A 19 12.30 -17.96 -1.39
N VAL A 20 13.31 -17.09 -1.42
CA VAL A 20 13.14 -15.66 -1.72
C VAL A 20 12.46 -15.46 -3.07
N ARG A 21 12.86 -16.18 -4.13
CA ARG A 21 12.21 -16.12 -5.45
C ARG A 21 10.72 -16.49 -5.41
N ARG A 22 10.32 -17.48 -4.60
CA ARG A 22 8.90 -17.84 -4.43
C ARG A 22 8.09 -16.75 -3.73
N PHE A 23 8.68 -15.95 -2.84
CA PHE A 23 8.00 -14.83 -2.15
C PHE A 23 8.04 -13.50 -2.91
N VAL A 24 9.03 -13.29 -3.80
CA VAL A 24 9.15 -12.07 -4.63
C VAL A 24 7.88 -11.83 -5.48
N GLY A 25 7.17 -12.89 -5.88
CA GLY A 25 5.93 -12.82 -6.67
C GLY A 25 4.66 -12.47 -5.90
N PHE A 26 4.70 -12.35 -4.57
CA PHE A 26 3.52 -12.05 -3.75
C PHE A 26 3.59 -10.63 -3.18
N LYS A 27 3.75 -9.63 -4.05
CA LYS A 27 3.56 -8.23 -3.66
C LYS A 27 2.10 -7.84 -3.93
N THR A 28 1.35 -7.62 -2.86
CA THR A 28 0.01 -7.02 -2.98
C THR A 28 0.21 -5.52 -3.12
N MET A 29 -0.42 -4.94 -4.14
CA MET A 29 -0.32 -3.51 -4.40
C MET A 29 -1.71 -2.91 -4.56
N SER A 30 -1.82 -1.63 -4.21
CA SER A 30 -3.02 -0.83 -4.42
C SER A 30 -2.63 0.48 -5.07
N THR A 31 -3.36 0.86 -6.10
CA THR A 31 -3.23 2.17 -6.73
C THR A 31 -4.46 2.97 -6.33
N VAL A 32 -4.25 4.14 -5.73
CA VAL A 32 -5.32 5.04 -5.31
C VAL A 32 -5.23 6.31 -6.14
N THR A 33 -6.36 6.70 -6.71
CA THR A 33 -6.53 7.96 -7.45
C THR A 33 -7.70 8.69 -6.82
N ILE A 34 -7.48 9.95 -6.42
CA ILE A 34 -8.52 10.80 -5.85
C ILE A 34 -8.80 11.89 -6.87
N SER A 35 -9.96 11.82 -7.52
CA SER A 35 -10.43 12.84 -8.46
C SER A 35 -11.37 13.79 -7.74
N ASN A 36 -11.11 15.09 -7.84
CA ASN A 36 -11.99 16.11 -7.26
C ASN A 36 -12.91 16.68 -8.33
N ASN A 37 -14.09 16.07 -8.48
CA ASN A 37 -15.11 16.54 -9.42
C ASN A 37 -16.03 17.61 -8.82
N HIS A 38 -15.75 18.09 -7.60
CA HIS A 38 -16.49 19.20 -7.01
C HIS A 38 -16.07 20.53 -7.64
N GLN A 39 -16.99 21.48 -7.77
CA GLN A 39 -16.72 22.76 -8.46
C GLN A 39 -16.08 23.82 -7.56
N GLU A 40 -16.39 23.79 -6.27
CA GLU A 40 -16.02 24.87 -5.33
C GLU A 40 -15.04 24.43 -4.23
N MET A 41 -14.77 23.12 -4.11
CA MET A 41 -14.00 22.57 -2.99
C MET A 41 -12.60 22.19 -3.43
N LYS A 42 -11.61 22.38 -2.55
CA LYS A 42 -10.23 21.94 -2.75
C LYS A 42 -9.86 20.92 -1.68
N LEU A 43 -9.04 19.95 -2.06
CA LEU A 43 -8.41 19.02 -1.13
C LEU A 43 -6.97 19.47 -0.89
N THR A 44 -6.59 19.62 0.38
CA THR A 44 -5.27 20.15 0.80
C THR A 44 -4.71 19.32 1.96
N ASP A 45 -3.44 19.54 2.28
CA ASP A 45 -2.75 18.97 3.44
C ASP A 45 -2.95 17.45 3.58
N PRO A 46 -2.50 16.66 2.58
CA PRO A 46 -2.62 15.22 2.65
C PRO A 46 -1.83 14.61 3.81
N ASP A 47 -2.42 13.60 4.45
CA ASP A 47 -1.71 12.69 5.35
C ASP A 47 -1.98 11.24 4.97
N VAL A 48 -1.01 10.36 5.25
CA VAL A 48 -1.02 8.95 4.87
C VAL A 48 -0.65 8.07 6.04
N PHE A 49 -1.52 7.11 6.32
CA PHE A 49 -1.23 6.01 7.21
C PHE A 49 -1.33 4.69 6.46
N ALA A 50 -0.20 4.18 5.96
CA ALA A 50 -0.14 2.91 5.23
C ALA A 50 1.12 2.10 5.58
N PRO A 51 0.98 0.82 5.99
CA PRO A 51 2.12 -0.07 6.15
C PRO A 51 2.69 -0.48 4.78
N GLY A 52 3.94 -0.13 4.49
CA GLY A 52 4.54 -0.50 3.22
C GLY A 52 5.46 0.56 2.67
N GLU A 53 5.67 0.49 1.37
CA GLU A 53 6.30 1.54 0.58
C GLU A 53 5.22 2.25 -0.23
N MET A 54 5.31 3.58 -0.29
CA MET A 54 4.50 4.41 -1.16
C MET A 54 5.37 4.88 -2.33
N ASN A 55 4.96 4.50 -3.53
CA ASN A 55 5.52 4.99 -4.77
C ASN A 55 4.64 6.14 -5.26
N ASN A 56 5.29 7.27 -5.56
CA ASN A 56 4.68 8.56 -5.86
C ASN A 56 3.96 9.17 -4.65
N PRO A 57 4.38 10.35 -4.19
CA PRO A 57 3.70 11.03 -3.09
C PRO A 57 2.28 11.44 -3.50
N LEU A 58 1.44 11.67 -2.50
CA LEU A 58 0.16 12.32 -2.70
C LEU A 58 0.35 13.75 -3.23
N ASN A 59 -0.59 14.21 -4.06
CA ASN A 59 -0.59 15.59 -4.52
C ASN A 59 -0.92 16.51 -3.33
N PRO A 60 -0.09 17.50 -2.97
CA PRO A 60 -0.35 18.41 -1.84
C PRO A 60 -1.65 19.21 -1.98
N THR A 61 -2.14 19.41 -3.21
CA THR A 61 -3.41 20.09 -3.45
C THR A 61 -4.12 19.52 -4.67
N ILE A 62 -5.42 19.25 -4.54
CA ILE A 62 -6.29 18.81 -5.65
C ILE A 62 -7.42 19.82 -5.82
N THR A 63 -7.35 20.65 -6.87
CA THR A 63 -8.35 21.69 -7.12
C THR A 63 -9.60 21.11 -7.79
N PRO A 64 -10.71 21.87 -7.86
CA PRO A 64 -11.87 21.52 -8.66
C PRO A 64 -11.51 21.06 -10.08
N GLY A 65 -12.14 19.97 -10.51
CA GLY A 65 -11.98 19.36 -11.84
C GLY A 65 -10.64 18.63 -12.06
N GLN A 66 -9.76 18.59 -11.07
CA GLN A 66 -8.46 17.92 -11.23
C GLN A 66 -8.51 16.43 -10.87
N THR A 67 -7.81 15.65 -11.68
CA THR A 67 -7.46 14.27 -11.38
C THR A 67 -5.93 14.14 -11.42
N PRO A 68 -5.26 14.11 -10.25
CA PRO A 68 -3.82 13.99 -10.18
C PRO A 68 -3.35 12.57 -10.51
N ASN A 69 -2.03 12.42 -10.61
CA ASN A 69 -1.41 11.10 -10.74
C ASN A 69 -1.77 10.20 -9.56
N SER A 70 -1.89 8.90 -9.85
CA SER A 70 -2.19 7.90 -8.83
C SER A 70 -0.98 7.66 -7.91
N SER A 71 -1.27 7.45 -6.64
CA SER A 71 -0.28 6.99 -5.66
C SER A 71 -0.38 5.47 -5.51
N LYS A 72 0.77 4.81 -5.47
CA LYS A 72 0.86 3.35 -5.46
C LYS A 72 1.43 2.86 -4.13
N PHE A 73 0.65 2.05 -3.44
CA PHE A 73 1.00 1.44 -2.16
C PHE A 73 1.40 -0.01 -2.37
N VAL A 74 2.59 -0.38 -1.92
CA VAL A 74 3.14 -1.73 -2.06
C VAL A 74 3.32 -2.34 -0.68
N SER A 75 2.74 -3.53 -0.47
CA SER A 75 2.90 -4.24 0.79
C SER A 75 4.37 -4.66 1.00
N LYS A 76 4.85 -4.60 2.24
CA LYS A 76 6.18 -5.12 2.60
C LYS A 76 6.26 -6.61 2.28
N LEU A 77 7.45 -7.09 1.95
CA LEU A 77 7.72 -8.51 1.72
C LEU A 77 7.22 -9.34 2.93
N GLY A 78 6.49 -10.43 2.66
CA GLY A 78 5.87 -11.26 3.69
C GLY A 78 4.48 -10.80 4.16
N ARG A 79 4.00 -9.62 3.72
CA ARG A 79 2.60 -9.20 3.90
C ARG A 79 1.83 -9.32 2.59
N PHE A 80 0.72 -10.04 2.63
CA PHE A 80 -0.18 -10.27 1.48
C PHE A 80 -1.35 -9.28 1.41
N THR A 81 -1.32 -8.24 2.24
CA THR A 81 -2.35 -7.21 2.31
C THR A 81 -1.73 -5.83 2.10
N SER A 82 -2.26 -5.10 1.12
CA SER A 82 -2.07 -3.65 0.98
C SER A 82 -3.27 -2.97 1.61
N GLN A 83 -3.05 -2.17 2.63
CA GLN A 83 -4.11 -1.45 3.33
C GLN A 83 -3.59 -0.08 3.76
N GLY A 84 -4.49 0.83 4.07
CA GLY A 84 -4.12 2.14 4.59
C GLY A 84 -5.28 3.11 4.60
N MET A 85 -4.92 4.34 4.97
CA MET A 85 -5.80 5.48 5.03
C MET A 85 -5.07 6.70 4.46
N ILE A 86 -5.79 7.51 3.70
CA ILE A 86 -5.39 8.83 3.25
C ILE A 86 -6.41 9.82 3.82
N SER A 87 -5.94 10.95 4.33
CA SER A 87 -6.80 12.07 4.69
C SER A 87 -6.42 13.32 3.91
N TYR A 88 -7.41 14.12 3.52
CA TYR A 88 -7.23 15.45 2.96
C TYR A 88 -8.14 16.43 3.68
N LYS A 89 -7.64 17.61 4.00
CA LYS A 89 -8.47 18.74 4.47
C LYS A 89 -9.28 19.31 3.31
N ILE A 90 -10.58 19.50 3.52
CA ILE A 90 -11.49 20.11 2.56
C ILE A 90 -11.53 21.62 2.81
N ILE A 91 -11.23 22.41 1.78
CA ILE A 91 -11.37 23.86 1.77
C ILE A 91 -12.56 24.22 0.86
N GLY A 92 -13.39 25.17 1.30
CA GLY A 92 -14.63 25.58 0.60
C GLY A 92 -15.90 25.06 1.29
N GLN A 93 -15.76 24.25 2.33
CA GLN A 93 -16.85 23.81 3.19
C GLN A 93 -16.37 23.74 4.63
N THR A 94 -17.23 24.10 5.57
CA THR A 94 -16.97 24.00 7.01
C THR A 94 -18.06 23.17 7.68
N GLY A 95 -17.67 22.45 8.73
CA GLY A 95 -18.59 21.72 9.58
C GLY A 95 -19.29 22.63 10.60
N PRO A 96 -20.07 22.03 11.52
CA PRO A 96 -20.59 22.74 12.68
C PRO A 96 -19.47 23.48 13.41
N ASN A 97 -19.77 24.66 13.97
CA ASN A 97 -18.79 25.48 14.70
C ASN A 97 -17.55 25.89 13.90
N TRP A 98 -17.62 25.92 12.57
CA TRP A 98 -16.50 26.25 11.68
C TRP A 98 -15.37 25.21 11.71
N ASP A 99 -15.66 24.00 12.17
CA ASP A 99 -14.68 22.93 12.21
C ASP A 99 -14.24 22.54 10.78
N PRO A 100 -12.94 22.29 10.55
CA PRO A 100 -12.46 21.83 9.26
C PRO A 100 -13.01 20.43 8.93
N LEU A 101 -13.45 20.24 7.69
CA LEU A 101 -13.86 18.93 7.20
C LEU A 101 -12.69 18.21 6.54
N TYR A 102 -12.73 16.87 6.59
CA TYR A 102 -11.71 16.02 6.00
C TYR A 102 -12.34 14.94 5.12
N LEU A 103 -11.74 14.72 3.95
CA LEU A 103 -11.97 13.53 3.15
C LEU A 103 -11.08 12.41 3.68
N ILE A 104 -11.67 11.29 4.08
CA ILE A 104 -10.95 10.10 4.52
C ILE A 104 -11.17 8.98 3.51
N VAL A 105 -10.09 8.46 2.94
CA VAL A 105 -10.11 7.33 2.00
C VAL A 105 -9.37 6.16 2.62
N THR A 106 -10.06 5.05 2.83
CA THR A 106 -9.48 3.82 3.37
C THR A 106 -9.50 2.71 2.33
N TRP A 107 -8.48 1.85 2.32
CA TRP A 107 -8.48 0.65 1.48
C TRP A 107 -7.91 -0.55 2.22
N LYS A 108 -8.32 -1.74 1.77
CA LYS A 108 -7.73 -3.02 2.15
C LYS A 108 -7.87 -4.00 0.99
N VAL A 109 -6.76 -4.27 0.32
CA VAL A 109 -6.63 -5.28 -0.73
C VAL A 109 -5.83 -6.43 -0.16
N SER A 110 -6.41 -7.62 -0.12
CA SER A 110 -5.73 -8.84 0.34
C SER A 110 -5.80 -9.89 -0.75
N LYS A 111 -4.71 -10.60 -0.98
CA LYS A 111 -4.77 -11.81 -1.79
C LYS A 111 -5.44 -12.89 -0.95
N ILE A 112 -6.63 -13.34 -1.34
CA ILE A 112 -7.23 -14.54 -0.77
C ILE A 112 -6.41 -15.70 -1.32
N ASN A 113 -5.57 -16.29 -0.49
CA ASN A 113 -4.98 -17.58 -0.81
C ASN A 113 -6.10 -18.60 -0.68
N SER A 114 -6.68 -19.06 -1.78
CA SER A 114 -7.49 -20.28 -1.84
C SER A 114 -6.63 -21.53 -1.68
N TRP A 115 -5.67 -21.50 -0.75
CA TRP A 115 -5.02 -22.69 -0.24
C TRP A 115 -5.80 -23.09 1.01
N GLY A 116 -6.68 -24.06 0.81
CA GLY A 116 -7.49 -24.64 1.86
C GLY A 116 -6.66 -25.04 3.07
N LYS A 117 -7.32 -25.00 4.23
CA LYS A 117 -6.87 -25.56 5.50
C LYS A 117 -6.08 -26.86 5.27
N PHE A 118 -4.76 -26.81 5.36
CA PHE A 118 -4.00 -28.02 5.63
C PHE A 118 -4.04 -28.24 7.13
N ASN A 119 -5.08 -28.96 7.57
CA ASN A 119 -5.02 -29.66 8.84
C ASN A 119 -4.02 -30.80 8.65
N MET A 120 -2.85 -30.69 9.28
CA MET A 120 -2.03 -31.87 9.53
C MET A 120 -2.72 -32.69 10.61
N TYR A 121 -3.23 -33.86 10.21
CA TYR A 121 -3.38 -35.00 11.11
C TYR A 121 -2.10 -35.82 11.04
#